data_AF-A0A1E3KSE4-F1
#
_entry.id   AF-A0A1E3KSE4-F1
#
_cell.length_a   1.000
_cell.length_b   1.000
_cell.length_c   1.000
_cell.angle_alpha   90.00
_cell.angle_beta   90.00
_cell.angle_gamma   90.00
#
_symmetry.space_group_name_H-M   'P 1'
#
loop_
_entity.id
_entity.type
_entity.pdbx_description
1 polymer ?
#
loop_
_entity_poly.entity_id
_entity_poly.type
_entity_poly.pdbx_seq_one_letter_code
_entity_poly.pdbx_strand_id
1 'polypeptide(L)'
;MLNKWWPGLLGLWLVGLIWTNWELFSYGFPVNLRNAPYYKPSMTGYALAVIGLLAALCEIQVRRQRPFSKFVHLFAGMAYKAYLANVFWSELLWRGFGRTLMVKAPWLSIALCYGLTWLLSFTTAFGLHAGWMRLKREYEHD
;
A
#
# COMPACT_ATOMS: atom_id res chain seq x y z
N MET A 1 19.74 -13.60 0.33
CA MET A 1 19.85 -14.75 -0.60
C MET A 1 19.32 -14.37 -1.96
N LEU A 2 18.21 -13.63 -2.05
CA LEU A 2 17.64 -13.17 -3.32
C LEU A 2 18.49 -12.08 -3.99
N ASN A 3 19.16 -11.24 -3.20
CA ASN A 3 20.09 -10.22 -3.72
C ASN A 3 21.21 -10.79 -4.64
N LYS A 4 21.67 -12.03 -4.41
CA LYS A 4 22.70 -12.66 -5.26
C LYS A 4 22.19 -12.92 -6.68
N TRP A 5 20.88 -13.14 -6.82
CA TRP A 5 20.21 -13.38 -8.09
C TRP A 5 19.64 -12.11 -8.71
N TRP A 6 19.92 -10.93 -8.13
CA TRP A 6 19.50 -9.63 -8.63
C TRP A 6 19.77 -9.44 -10.13
N PRO A 7 20.98 -9.77 -10.66
CA PRO A 7 21.26 -9.61 -12.08
C PRO A 7 20.43 -10.58 -12.95
N GLY A 8 20.16 -11.80 -12.45
CA GLY A 8 19.32 -12.78 -13.14
C GLY A 8 17.85 -12.37 -13.17
N LEU A 9 17.34 -11.81 -12.08
CA LEU A 9 15.98 -11.25 -12.01
C LEU A 9 15.83 -10.03 -12.94
N LEU A 10 16.85 -9.18 -13.04
CA LEU A 10 16.89 -8.08 -14.01
C LEU A 10 16.88 -8.61 -15.45
N GLY A 11 17.65 -9.64 -15.73
CA GLY A 11 17.65 -10.31 -17.04
C GLY A 11 16.27 -10.89 -17.39
N LEU A 12 15.65 -11.61 -16.45
CA LEU A 12 14.31 -12.15 -16.61
C LEU A 12 13.26 -11.06 -16.83
N TRP A 13 13.37 -9.95 -16.09
CA TRP A 13 12.50 -8.79 -16.25
C TRP A 13 12.66 -8.14 -17.64
N LEU A 14 13.90 -7.95 -18.12
CA LEU A 14 14.17 -7.41 -19.46
C LEU A 14 13.63 -8.33 -20.55
N VAL A 15 13.85 -9.64 -20.46
CA VAL A 15 13.31 -10.62 -21.41
C VAL A 15 11.79 -10.60 -21.39
N GLY A 16 11.18 -10.58 -20.20
CA GLY A 16 9.74 -10.47 -20.04
C GLY A 16 9.19 -9.18 -20.66
N LEU A 17 9.85 -8.04 -20.44
CA LEU A 17 9.45 -6.75 -21.01
C LEU A 17 9.50 -6.76 -22.54
N ILE A 18 10.58 -7.31 -23.13
CA ILE A 18 10.72 -7.42 -24.58
C ILE A 18 9.64 -8.34 -25.16
N TRP A 19 9.45 -9.52 -24.55
CA TRP A 19 8.43 -10.48 -24.99
C TRP A 19 7.04 -9.86 -24.95
N THR A 20 6.67 -9.25 -23.82
CA THR A 20 5.34 -8.68 -23.62
C THR A 20 5.04 -7.58 -24.64
N ASN A 21 6.03 -6.72 -24.92
CA ASN A 21 5.88 -5.68 -25.94
C ASN A 21 5.82 -6.26 -27.36
N TRP A 22 6.65 -7.26 -27.69
CA TRP A 22 6.60 -7.89 -29.01
C TRP A 22 5.25 -8.57 -29.26
N GLU A 23 4.74 -9.27 -28.25
CA GLU A 23 3.41 -9.87 -28.28
C GLU A 23 2.32 -8.78 -28.42
N LEU A 24 2.42 -7.66 -27.71
CA LEU A 24 1.45 -6.56 -27.81
C LEU A 24 1.42 -5.93 -29.21
N PHE A 25 2.58 -5.73 -29.83
CA PHE A 25 2.70 -5.19 -31.19
C PHE A 25 2.32 -6.21 -32.28
N SER A 26 2.36 -7.51 -31.98
CA SER A 26 1.93 -8.56 -32.91
C SER A 26 0.41 -8.57 -33.16
N TYR A 27 -0.40 -7.90 -32.32
CA TYR A 27 -1.86 -7.81 -32.51
C TYR A 27 -2.31 -6.83 -33.60
N GLY A 28 -1.37 -6.14 -34.25
CA GLY A 28 -1.67 -5.11 -35.23
C GLY A 28 -2.14 -3.80 -34.60
N PHE A 29 -2.07 -2.73 -35.40
CA PHE A 29 -2.54 -1.41 -35.00
C PHE A 29 -3.93 -1.14 -35.62
N PRO A 30 -4.89 -0.57 -34.86
CA PRO A 30 -4.79 -0.13 -33.46
C PRO A 30 -4.77 -1.31 -32.47
N VAL A 31 -3.91 -1.21 -31.45
CA VAL A 31 -3.66 -2.29 -30.48
C VAL A 31 -4.96 -2.66 -29.76
N ASN A 32 -5.43 -3.89 -29.97
CA ASN A 32 -6.63 -4.38 -29.31
C ASN A 32 -6.30 -4.92 -27.91
N LEU A 33 -6.54 -4.10 -26.89
CA LEU A 33 -6.30 -4.42 -25.47
C LEU A 33 -7.12 -5.61 -24.96
N ARG A 34 -8.18 -6.02 -25.67
CA ARG A 34 -8.98 -7.19 -25.30
C ARG A 34 -8.19 -8.51 -25.46
N ASN A 35 -7.16 -8.51 -26.30
CA ASN A 35 -6.27 -9.67 -26.53
C ASN A 35 -5.04 -9.69 -25.61
N ALA A 36 -4.96 -8.77 -24.64
CA ALA A 36 -3.92 -8.71 -23.61
C ALA A 36 -4.44 -9.10 -22.21
N PRO A 37 -4.98 -10.31 -22.00
CA PRO A 37 -5.39 -10.76 -20.69
C PRO A 37 -4.18 -10.88 -19.74
N TYR A 38 -4.41 -10.48 -18.49
CA TYR A 38 -3.37 -10.45 -17.44
C TYR A 38 -2.75 -11.82 -17.16
N TYR A 39 -3.48 -12.91 -17.41
CA TYR A 39 -3.05 -14.29 -17.15
C TYR A 39 -2.16 -14.90 -18.23
N LYS A 40 -1.69 -14.12 -19.21
CA LYS A 40 -0.77 -14.65 -20.22
C LYS A 40 0.55 -15.06 -19.58
N PRO A 41 1.19 -16.15 -20.07
CA PRO A 41 2.48 -16.59 -19.54
C PRO A 41 3.56 -15.50 -19.60
N SER A 42 3.57 -14.67 -20.65
CA SER A 42 4.46 -13.51 -20.81
C SER A 42 4.27 -12.48 -19.69
N MET A 43 3.02 -12.04 -19.49
CA MET A 43 2.62 -11.11 -18.42
C MET A 43 2.89 -11.68 -17.02
N THR A 44 2.62 -12.97 -16.81
CA THR A 44 2.86 -13.66 -15.54
C THR A 44 4.35 -13.74 -15.23
N GLY A 45 5.17 -14.13 -16.20
CA GLY A 45 6.63 -14.19 -16.05
C GLY A 45 7.24 -12.82 -15.77
N TYR A 46 6.78 -11.79 -16.49
CA TYR A 46 7.14 -10.40 -16.21
C TYR A 46 6.75 -9.98 -14.79
N ALA A 47 5.51 -10.23 -14.37
CA ALA A 47 5.03 -9.87 -13.04
C ALA A 47 5.82 -10.56 -11.92
N LEU A 48 6.11 -11.86 -12.07
CA LEU A 48 6.96 -12.60 -11.13
C LEU A 48 8.38 -12.04 -11.06
N ALA A 49 8.95 -11.62 -12.19
CA ALA A 49 10.26 -10.98 -12.22
C ALA A 49 10.25 -9.63 -11.46
N VAL A 50 9.21 -8.81 -11.67
CA VAL A 50 9.01 -7.54 -10.93
C VAL A 50 8.87 -7.79 -9.43
N ILE A 51 8.04 -8.75 -9.01
CA ILE A 51 7.86 -9.11 -7.60
C ILE A 51 9.18 -9.59 -6.99
N GLY A 52 9.93 -10.43 -7.71
CA GLY A 52 11.25 -10.90 -7.28
C GLY A 52 12.25 -9.76 -7.09
N LEU A 53 12.28 -8.78 -8.01
CA LEU A 53 13.08 -7.57 -7.88
C LEU A 53 12.63 -6.73 -6.67
N LEU A 54 11.34 -6.51 -6.47
CA LEU A 54 10.88 -5.77 -5.29
C LEU A 54 11.24 -6.49 -3.98
N ALA A 55 11.11 -7.81 -3.93
CA ALA A 55 11.47 -8.61 -2.77
C ALA A 55 12.98 -8.55 -2.49
N ALA A 56 13.83 -8.60 -3.52
CA ALA A 56 15.28 -8.52 -3.34
C ALA A 56 15.72 -7.10 -2.90
N LEU A 57 15.07 -6.03 -3.37
CA LEU A 57 15.30 -4.66 -2.84
C LEU A 57 14.92 -4.57 -1.36
N CYS A 58 13.76 -5.11 -1.01
CA CYS A 58 13.29 -5.15 0.37
C CYS A 58 14.30 -5.90 1.25
N GLU A 59 14.80 -7.05 0.81
CA GLU A 59 15.83 -7.81 1.53
C GLU A 59 17.10 -6.97 1.77
N ILE A 60 17.58 -6.23 0.76
CA ILE A 60 18.74 -5.34 0.89
C ILE A 60 18.45 -4.23 1.91
N GLN A 61 17.27 -3.63 1.85
CA GLN A 61 16.88 -2.51 2.71
C GLN A 61 16.78 -2.93 4.18
N VAL A 62 16.20 -4.11 4.44
CA VAL A 62 16.10 -4.71 5.78
C VAL A 62 17.49 -5.08 6.31
N ARG A 63 18.32 -5.78 5.53
CA ARG A 63 19.67 -6.18 5.95
C ARG A 63 20.57 -4.98 6.28
N ARG A 64 20.42 -3.90 5.52
CA ARG A 64 21.21 -2.67 5.70
C ARG A 64 20.71 -1.80 6.86
N GLN A 65 19.71 -2.27 7.62
CA GLN A 65 19.08 -1.60 8.77
C GLN A 65 18.84 -0.10 8.55
N ARG A 66 18.44 0.28 7.34
CA ARG A 66 18.23 1.69 7.01
C ARG A 66 17.14 2.25 7.93
N PRO A 67 17.29 3.49 8.44
CA PRO A 67 16.32 4.09 9.36
C PRO A 67 14.90 4.12 8.76
N PHE A 68 14.79 4.22 7.44
CA PHE A 68 13.53 4.14 6.71
C PHE A 68 12.79 2.80 6.92
N SER A 69 13.49 1.67 7.06
CA SER A 69 12.85 0.37 7.33
C SER A 69 12.16 0.35 8.69
N LYS A 70 12.75 1.00 9.71
CA LYS A 70 12.14 1.14 11.04
C LYS A 70 10.89 2.03 10.98
N PHE A 71 10.97 3.12 10.20
CA PHE A 71 9.83 4.01 9.96
C PHE A 71 8.67 3.26 9.28
N VAL A 72 8.94 2.52 8.20
CA VAL A 72 7.92 1.74 7.49
C VAL A 72 7.31 0.67 8.39
N HIS A 73 8.10 -0.04 9.19
CA HIS A 73 7.55 -1.03 10.13
C HIS A 73 6.68 -0.41 11.21
N LEU A 74 7.09 0.74 11.74
CA LEU A 74 6.27 1.49 12.71
C LEU A 74 4.95 1.91 12.06
N PHE A 75 5.00 2.49 10.86
CA PHE A 75 3.80 2.89 10.12
C PHE A 75 2.90 1.70 9.78
N ALA A 76 3.46 0.55 9.39
CA ALA A 76 2.68 -0.66 9.12
C ALA A 76 1.96 -1.18 10.38
N GLY A 77 2.64 -1.19 11.53
CA GLY A 77 2.02 -1.55 12.80
C GLY A 77 0.91 -0.57 13.23
N MET A 78 1.05 0.70 12.87
CA MET A 78 0.04 1.73 13.13
C MET A 78 -1.10 1.71 12.12
N ALA A 79 -0.86 1.27 10.88
CA ALA A 79 -1.86 1.22 9.83
C ALA A 79 -3.03 0.31 10.20
N TYR A 80 -2.77 -0.84 10.84
CA TYR A 80 -3.82 -1.74 11.32
C TYR A 80 -4.71 -1.06 12.39
N LYS A 81 -4.10 -0.36 13.34
CA LYS A 81 -4.82 0.37 14.40
C LYS A 81 -5.62 1.54 13.83
N ALA A 82 -5.02 2.26 12.87
CA ALA A 82 -5.66 3.36 12.16
C ALA A 82 -6.83 2.86 11.30
N TYR A 83 -6.75 1.67 10.71
CA TYR A 83 -7.86 1.08 9.96
C TYR A 83 -9.08 0.82 10.85
N LEU A 84 -8.89 0.25 12.05
CA LEU A 84 -10.00 0.04 12.98
C LEU A 84 -10.62 1.38 13.43
N ALA A 85 -9.78 2.37 13.72
CA ALA A 85 -10.24 3.73 14.01
C ALA A 85 -10.97 4.37 12.81
N ASN A 86 -10.57 4.05 11.58
CA ASN A 86 -11.20 4.53 10.36
C ASN A 86 -12.64 4.06 10.22
N VAL A 87 -12.89 2.76 10.43
CA VAL A 87 -14.25 2.22 10.41
C VAL A 87 -15.12 2.88 11.49
N PHE A 88 -14.56 3.09 12.69
CA PHE A 88 -15.27 3.76 13.78
C PHE A 88 -15.63 5.22 13.43
N TRP A 89 -14.64 6.01 13.03
CA TRP A 89 -14.85 7.43 12.70
C TRP A 89 -15.71 7.60 11.45
N SER A 90 -15.61 6.72 10.46
CA SER A 90 -16.45 6.78 9.27
C SER A 90 -17.92 6.62 9.64
N GLU A 91 -18.26 5.67 10.51
CA GLU A 91 -19.64 5.45 10.92
C GLU A 91 -20.16 6.60 11.78
N LEU A 92 -19.32 7.12 12.68
CA LEU A 92 -19.68 8.24 13.55
C LEU A 92 -19.92 9.53 12.75
N LEU A 93 -19.01 9.88 11.84
CA LEU A 93 -19.13 11.07 10.98
C LEU A 93 -20.30 10.92 10.00
N TRP A 94 -20.49 9.72 9.44
CA TRP A 94 -21.59 9.44 8.52
C TRP A 94 -22.95 9.60 9.21
N ARG A 95 -23.14 9.03 10.41
CA ARG A 95 -24.38 9.17 11.20
C ARG A 95 -24.57 10.58 11.76
N GLY A 96 -23.49 11.26 12.12
CA GLY A 96 -23.55 12.61 12.72
C GLY A 96 -24.00 13.68 11.73
N PHE A 97 -23.29 13.83 10.60
CA PHE A 97 -23.60 14.86 9.61
C PHE A 97 -23.41 14.43 8.15
N GLY A 98 -22.70 13.33 7.88
CA GLY A 98 -22.43 12.88 6.51
C GLY A 98 -23.70 12.58 5.71
N ARG A 99 -24.68 11.91 6.33
CA ARG A 99 -25.97 11.61 5.69
C ARG A 99 -26.77 12.86 5.33
N THR A 100 -26.83 13.84 6.23
CA THR A 100 -27.61 15.08 5.99
C THR A 100 -26.92 15.98 4.96
N LEU A 101 -25.58 16.02 4.97
CA LEU A 101 -24.80 16.77 3.99
C LEU A 101 -24.80 16.12 2.61
N MET A 102 -24.91 14.78 2.53
CA MET A 102 -25.00 14.03 1.27
C MET A 102 -26.19 14.47 0.41
N VAL A 103 -27.32 14.80 1.05
CA VAL A 103 -28.54 15.27 0.38
C VAL A 103 -28.37 16.68 -0.20
N LYS A 104 -27.55 17.53 0.43
CA LYS A 104 -27.37 18.94 0.04
C LYS A 104 -26.19 19.14 -0.92
N ALA A 105 -25.08 18.47 -0.66
CA ALA A 105 -23.81 18.66 -1.36
C ALA A 105 -23.01 17.34 -1.34
N PRO A 106 -23.27 16.39 -2.25
CA PRO A 106 -22.70 15.05 -2.20
C PRO A 106 -21.17 15.04 -2.31
N TRP A 107 -20.58 15.86 -3.18
CA TRP A 107 -19.12 15.95 -3.32
C TRP A 107 -18.43 16.50 -2.07
N LEU A 108 -19.02 17.51 -1.45
CA LEU A 108 -18.51 18.08 -0.21
C LEU A 108 -18.63 17.09 0.95
N SER A 109 -19.74 16.34 1.01
CA SER A 109 -19.94 15.28 2.00
C SER A 109 -18.86 14.20 1.89
N ILE A 110 -18.59 13.71 0.67
CA ILE A 110 -17.52 12.73 0.44
C ILE A 110 -16.16 13.28 0.85
N ALA A 111 -15.80 14.48 0.39
CA ALA A 111 -14.50 15.09 0.70
C ALA A 111 -14.30 15.29 2.22
N LEU A 112 -15.31 15.83 2.91
CA LEU A 112 -15.25 16.08 4.36
C LEU A 112 -15.28 14.79 5.16
N CYS A 113 -16.22 13.88 4.90
CA CYS A 113 -16.29 12.61 5.63
C CYS A 113 -15.00 11.82 5.44
N TYR A 114 -14.47 11.73 4.23
CA TYR A 114 -13.25 10.95 3.98
C TYR A 114 -12.02 11.63 4.60
N GLY A 115 -11.86 12.94 4.40
CA GLY A 115 -10.74 13.70 4.95
C GLY A 115 -10.70 13.70 6.48
N LEU A 116 -11.85 13.97 7.12
CA LEU A 116 -11.97 13.94 8.59
C LEU A 116 -11.80 12.54 9.16
N THR A 117 -12.37 11.52 8.52
CA THR A 117 -12.18 10.13 8.95
C THR A 117 -10.69 9.81 8.95
N TRP A 118 -9.98 10.13 7.86
CA TRP A 118 -8.55 9.87 7.75
C TRP A 118 -7.74 10.57 8.86
N LEU A 119 -7.95 11.88 9.05
CA LEU A 119 -7.26 12.65 10.08
C LEU A 119 -7.53 12.11 11.49
N LEU A 120 -8.80 11.87 11.83
CA LEU A 120 -9.18 11.38 13.15
C LEU A 120 -8.63 9.97 13.41
N SER A 121 -8.65 9.11 12.39
CA SER A 121 -8.13 7.73 12.50
C SER A 121 -6.66 7.69 12.86
N PHE A 122 -5.84 8.46 12.14
CA PHE A 122 -4.41 8.55 12.43
C PHE A 122 -4.17 9.21 13.78
N THR A 123 -4.89 10.29 14.08
CA THR A 123 -4.74 11.01 15.36
C THR A 123 -5.09 10.11 16.56
N THR A 124 -6.18 9.36 16.49
CA THR A 124 -6.57 8.40 17.53
C THR A 124 -5.56 7.27 17.66
N ALA A 125 -5.12 6.67 16.54
CA ALA A 125 -4.16 5.58 16.58
C ALA A 125 -2.83 6.01 17.21
N PHE A 126 -2.26 7.14 16.76
CA PHE A 126 -1.02 7.69 17.31
C PHE A 126 -1.19 8.15 18.77
N GLY A 127 -2.30 8.82 19.09
CA GLY A 127 -2.59 9.31 20.44
C GLY A 127 -2.71 8.19 21.47
N LEU A 128 -3.50 7.16 21.18
CA LEU A 128 -3.66 5.99 22.05
C LEU A 128 -2.33 5.24 22.22
N HIS A 129 -1.57 5.09 21.13
CA HIS A 129 -0.26 4.42 21.22
C HIS A 129 0.74 5.20 22.06
N ALA A 130 0.79 6.53 21.93
CA ALA A 130 1.64 7.39 22.75
C ALA A 130 1.22 7.38 24.23
N GLY A 131 -0.08 7.41 24.53
CA GLY A 131 -0.60 7.28 25.89
C GLY A 131 -0.23 5.94 26.53
N TRP A 132 -0.43 4.84 25.80
CA TRP A 132 -0.05 3.50 26.26
C TRP A 132 1.45 3.36 26.54
N MET A 133 2.29 3.91 25.66
CA MET A 133 3.74 3.90 25.84
C MET A 133 4.20 4.69 27.07
N ARG A 134 3.50 5.79 27.43
CA ARG A 134 3.79 6.56 28.65
C ARG A 134 3.42 5.78 29.90
N LEU A 135 2.19 5.25 29.96
CA LEU A 135 1.71 4.42 31.07
C LEU A 135 2.62 3.22 31.30
N LYS A 136 3.02 2.53 30.22
CA LYS A 136 3.92 1.38 30.35
C LYS A 136 5.26 1.75 31.00
N ARG A 137 5.83 2.92 30.66
CA ARG A 137 7.10 3.37 31.26
C ARG A 137 6.97 3.73 32.74
N GLU A 138 5.82 4.27 33.15
CA GLU A 138 5.55 4.59 34.55
C GLU A 138 5.46 3.31 35.39
N TYR A 139 4.74 2.29 34.91
CA TYR A 139 4.61 1.01 35.62
C TYR A 139 5.90 0.16 35.69
N GLU A 140 6.88 0.38 34.82
CA GLU A 140 8.13 -0.41 34.75
C GLU A 140 9.26 0.24 35.56
N HIS A 141 9.01 1.41 36.17
CA HIS A 141 9.92 2.15 37.04
C HIS A 141 9.60 2.01 38.55
N ASP A 142 8.46 1.40 38.88
CA ASP A 142 8.06 0.99 40.25
C ASP A 142 8.37 -0.50 40.48
#